data_AF-A0A9D7MPK2-F1
#
_entry.id   AF-A0A9D7MPK2-F1
#
_cell.length_a   1.000
_cell.length_b   1.000
_cell.length_c   1.000
_cell.angle_alpha   90.00
_cell.angle_beta   90.00
_cell.angle_gamma   90.00
#
_symmetry.space_group_name_H-M   'P 1'
#
loop_
_entity.id
_entity.type
_entity.pdbx_description
1 polymer ?
#
loop_
_entity_poly.entity_id
_entity_poly.type
_entity_poly.pdbx_seq_one_letter_code
_entity_poly.pdbx_strand_id
1 'polypeptide(L)'
;MTWIFGPLFGETPESYFAHHLGMHHPENNLSEDLSSTMKFQRDSFFDFMRYFIKFFVFIVPDLSTYLKKKRERILKRFLIGESIWYILIIVLMLLNWKATLVVFVIPVIFTRFMMMAGNWAQHAFIDLNAPNNCFRNSITCINSSYNKKCFNDGYHIGHHLHPSMHWTEMPVDFEKNISRYAEEKSHRFPEA
;
A
#
# COMPACT_ATOMS: atom_id res chain seq x y z
N MET A 1 3.77 -17.23 4.17
CA MET A 1 3.80 -16.95 2.71
C MET A 1 4.81 -15.85 2.37
N THR A 2 4.79 -14.71 3.08
CA THR A 2 5.66 -13.53 2.88
C THR A 2 7.17 -13.82 2.80
N TRP A 3 7.69 -14.76 3.58
CA TRP A 3 9.13 -15.05 3.66
C TRP A 3 9.75 -15.70 2.41
N ILE A 4 8.95 -16.39 1.61
CA ILE A 4 9.44 -17.14 0.44
C ILE A 4 8.94 -16.46 -0.83
N PHE A 5 7.62 -16.25 -0.92
CA PHE A 5 7.02 -15.70 -2.13
C PHE A 5 7.21 -14.18 -2.23
N GLY A 6 7.16 -13.45 -1.11
CA GLY A 6 7.31 -11.99 -1.11
C GLY A 6 8.56 -11.54 -1.89
N PRO A 7 9.76 -12.04 -1.56
CA PRO A 7 10.99 -11.73 -2.28
C PRO A 7 10.93 -11.92 -3.81
N LEU A 8 10.21 -12.94 -4.28
CA LEU A 8 10.07 -13.25 -5.71
C LEU A 8 9.15 -12.26 -6.44
N PHE A 9 8.30 -11.55 -5.69
CA PHE A 9 7.43 -10.48 -6.20
C PHE A 9 7.95 -9.08 -5.85
N GLY A 10 9.20 -8.96 -5.38
CA GLY A 10 9.77 -7.65 -5.02
C GLY A 10 9.29 -7.12 -3.67
N GLU A 11 8.82 -7.98 -2.78
CA GLU A 11 8.52 -7.61 -1.39
C GLU A 11 9.56 -8.15 -0.44
N THR A 12 10.05 -7.28 0.45
CA THR A 12 10.90 -7.72 1.55
C THR A 12 10.06 -8.44 2.62
N PRO A 13 10.57 -9.51 3.26
CA PRO A 13 9.79 -10.28 4.22
C PRO A 13 9.20 -9.39 5.33
N GLU A 14 7.91 -9.60 5.63
CA GLU A 14 7.14 -8.89 6.67
C GLU A 14 6.86 -7.39 6.41
N SER A 15 7.50 -6.77 5.42
CA SER A 15 7.44 -5.31 5.24
C SER A 15 6.09 -4.81 4.74
N TYR A 16 5.48 -5.48 3.75
CA TYR A 16 4.12 -5.13 3.34
C TYR A 16 3.12 -5.32 4.48
N PHE A 17 3.18 -6.44 5.21
CA PHE A 17 2.32 -6.69 6.36
C PHE A 17 2.46 -5.60 7.44
N ALA A 18 3.70 -5.26 7.78
CA ALA A 18 4.01 -4.26 8.79
C ALA A 18 3.56 -2.85 8.38
N HIS A 19 3.72 -2.49 7.11
CA HIS A 19 3.25 -1.22 6.58
C HIS A 19 1.73 -1.18 6.46
N HIS A 20 1.15 -2.12 5.72
CA HIS A 20 -0.25 -2.09 5.31
C HIS A 20 -1.21 -2.39 6.46
N LEU A 21 -1.04 -3.54 7.12
CA LEU A 21 -1.92 -3.96 8.22
C LEU A 21 -1.43 -3.41 9.58
N GLY A 22 -0.13 -3.21 9.71
CA GLY A 22 0.49 -2.68 10.93
C GLY A 22 0.29 -1.18 11.13
N MET A 23 0.17 -0.40 10.05
CA MET A 23 0.16 1.07 10.09
C MET A 23 -0.94 1.68 9.22
N HIS A 24 -0.97 1.43 7.90
CA HIS A 24 -1.85 2.11 6.96
C HIS A 24 -3.34 1.87 7.24
N HIS A 25 -3.80 0.62 7.31
CA HIS A 25 -5.20 0.33 7.64
C HIS A 25 -5.68 0.92 8.98
N PRO A 26 -4.91 0.78 10.08
CA PRO A 26 -5.24 1.42 11.35
C PRO A 26 -5.36 2.95 11.28
N GLU A 27 -4.48 3.61 10.53
CA GLU A 27 -4.44 5.07 10.46
C GLU A 27 -5.27 5.66 9.30
N ASN A 28 -5.71 4.81 8.38
CA ASN A 28 -6.68 5.09 7.32
C ASN A 28 -6.36 6.34 6.49
N ASN A 29 -5.10 6.48 6.05
CA ASN A 29 -4.60 7.61 5.27
C ASN A 29 -4.71 8.99 5.99
N LEU A 30 -4.94 9.01 7.30
CA LEU A 30 -4.98 10.23 8.12
C LEU A 30 -3.58 10.74 8.49
N SER A 31 -3.49 11.79 9.29
CA SER A 31 -2.23 12.51 9.56
C SER A 31 -1.09 11.67 10.15
N GLU A 32 -1.44 10.63 10.91
CA GLU A 32 -0.52 9.67 11.55
C GLU A 32 -0.07 8.55 10.59
N ASP A 33 -0.76 8.38 9.47
CA ASP A 33 -0.35 7.43 8.43
C ASP A 33 0.92 7.94 7.74
N LEU A 34 1.99 7.14 7.81
CA LEU A 34 3.28 7.45 7.22
C LEU A 34 3.21 7.54 5.69
N SER A 35 2.23 6.86 5.09
CA SER A 35 1.88 6.85 3.68
C SER A 35 0.69 7.75 3.34
N SER A 36 0.29 8.67 4.24
CA SER A 36 -0.79 9.62 3.99
C SER A 36 -0.53 10.50 2.76
N THR A 37 -1.51 10.57 1.86
CA THR A 37 -1.49 11.46 0.70
C THR A 37 -2.04 12.86 1.00
N MET A 38 -2.64 13.08 2.19
CA MET A 38 -3.34 14.33 2.54
C MET A 38 -2.45 15.57 2.51
N LYS A 39 -1.14 15.40 2.73
CA LYS A 39 -0.15 16.49 2.82
C LYS A 39 0.33 16.97 1.45
N PHE A 40 -0.16 16.37 0.38
CA PHE A 40 0.36 16.56 -0.97
C PHE A 40 -0.73 16.99 -1.96
N GLN A 41 -0.31 17.68 -3.01
CA GLN A 41 -1.12 17.99 -4.17
C GLN A 41 -1.16 16.78 -5.11
N ARG A 42 -2.28 16.07 -5.15
CA ARG A 42 -2.39 14.71 -5.72
C ARG A 42 -2.40 14.63 -7.25
N ASP A 43 -2.56 15.76 -7.94
CA ASP A 43 -2.41 15.90 -9.39
C ASP A 43 -1.01 16.39 -9.82
N SER A 44 -0.08 16.58 -8.87
CA SER A 44 1.29 17.01 -9.14
C SER A 44 2.27 15.85 -9.18
N PHE A 45 2.93 15.66 -10.32
CA PHE A 45 4.02 14.69 -10.48
C PHE A 45 5.15 14.90 -9.46
N PHE A 46 5.50 16.15 -9.17
CA PHE A 46 6.57 16.47 -8.23
C PHE A 46 6.21 16.09 -6.80
N ASP A 47 4.95 16.27 -6.41
CA ASP A 47 4.49 15.87 -5.08
C ASP A 47 4.41 14.36 -4.95
N PHE A 48 3.98 13.65 -6.00
CA PHE A 48 4.08 12.20 -6.03
C PHE A 48 5.52 11.72 -5.90
N MET A 49 6.48 12.36 -6.57
CA MET A 49 7.91 12.02 -6.43
C MET A 49 8.44 12.29 -5.02
N ARG A 50 8.07 13.41 -4.39
CA ARG A 50 8.43 13.70 -2.99
C ARG A 50 7.87 12.66 -2.04
N TYR A 51 6.61 12.29 -2.23
CA TYR A 51 5.93 11.24 -1.48
C TYR A 51 6.64 9.89 -1.59
N PHE A 52 6.90 9.45 -2.84
CA PHE A 52 7.57 8.18 -3.10
C PHE A 52 9.00 8.15 -2.56
N ILE A 53 9.81 9.17 -2.82
CA ILE A 53 11.21 9.23 -2.36
C ILE A 53 11.27 9.23 -0.84
N LYS A 54 10.40 9.99 -0.17
CA LYS A 54 10.32 9.99 1.30
C LYS A 54 10.05 8.59 1.82
N PHE A 55 9.03 7.91 1.30
CA PHE A 55 8.75 6.52 1.66
C PHE A 55 9.96 5.63 1.37
N PHE A 56 10.47 5.65 0.14
CA PHE A 56 11.50 4.70 -0.30
C PHE A 56 12.77 4.77 0.54
N VAL A 57 13.18 5.98 0.96
CA VAL A 57 14.40 6.20 1.75
C VAL A 57 14.15 6.01 3.25
N PHE A 58 13.02 6.51 3.78
CA PHE A 58 12.81 6.59 5.23
C PHE A 58 11.84 5.55 5.80
N ILE A 59 11.27 4.66 4.98
CA ILE A 59 10.27 3.70 5.46
C ILE A 59 10.76 2.84 6.63
N VAL A 60 12.00 2.34 6.58
CA VAL A 60 12.53 1.48 7.65
C VAL A 60 12.61 2.21 8.99
N PRO A 61 13.29 3.38 9.12
CA PRO A 61 13.33 4.10 10.39
C PRO A 61 11.97 4.68 10.81
N ASP A 62 11.17 5.21 9.89
CA ASP A 62 9.87 5.83 10.20
C ASP A 62 8.88 4.78 10.71
N LEU A 63 8.72 3.66 9.97
CA LEU A 63 7.83 2.58 10.37
C LEU A 63 8.32 1.92 11.67
N SER A 64 9.64 1.81 11.87
CA SER A 64 10.19 1.29 13.12
C SER A 64 9.81 2.14 14.32
N THR A 65 9.92 3.46 14.16
CA THR A 65 9.56 4.44 15.21
C THR A 65 8.07 4.38 15.54
N TYR A 66 7.23 4.30 14.51
CA TYR A 66 5.79 4.15 14.65
C TYR A 66 5.41 2.84 15.36
N LEU A 67 5.90 1.69 14.89
CA LEU A 67 5.56 0.37 15.43
C LEU A 67 6.13 0.15 16.83
N LYS A 68 7.26 0.76 17.19
CA LYS A 68 7.82 0.67 18.55
C LYS A 68 6.84 1.19 19.60
N LYS A 69 6.08 2.23 19.28
CA LYS A 69 5.11 2.85 20.21
C LYS A 69 3.80 2.05 20.32
N LYS A 70 3.39 1.39 19.24
CA LYS A 70 2.04 0.80 19.14
C LYS A 70 2.01 -0.73 19.05
N ARG A 71 3.02 -1.37 18.42
CA ARG A 71 2.97 -2.78 17.97
C ARG A 71 4.37 -3.44 17.93
N GLU A 72 5.03 -3.55 19.08
CA GLU A 72 6.42 -4.06 19.21
C GLU A 72 6.63 -5.46 18.59
N ARG A 73 5.63 -6.35 18.66
CA ARG A 73 5.74 -7.69 18.04
C ARG A 73 5.85 -7.62 16.51
N ILE A 74 5.11 -6.71 15.88
CA ILE A 74 5.19 -6.49 14.42
C ILE A 74 6.52 -5.86 14.07
N LEU A 75 6.98 -4.87 14.87
CA LEU A 75 8.31 -4.26 14.72
C LEU A 75 9.42 -5.32 14.68
N LYS A 76 9.44 -6.24 15.64
CA LYS A 76 10.49 -7.29 15.71
C LYS A 76 10.52 -8.12 14.43
N ARG A 77 9.35 -8.56 13.94
CA ARG A 77 9.24 -9.35 12.71
C ARG A 77 9.71 -8.56 11.49
N PHE A 78 9.27 -7.31 11.37
CA PHE A 78 9.69 -6.40 10.31
C PHE A 78 11.21 -6.20 10.27
N LEU A 79 11.83 -5.87 11.41
CA LEU A 79 13.27 -5.65 11.49
C LEU A 79 14.08 -6.91 11.20
N ILE A 80 13.64 -8.08 11.66
CA ILE A 80 14.28 -9.35 11.31
C ILE A 80 14.16 -9.61 9.80
N GLY A 81 12.98 -9.40 9.22
CA GLY A 81 12.72 -9.57 7.79
C GLY A 81 13.59 -8.67 6.91
N GLU A 82 13.62 -7.36 7.18
CA GLU A 82 14.49 -6.40 6.49
C GLU A 82 15.98 -6.74 6.67
N SER A 83 16.42 -7.09 7.88
CA SER A 83 17.83 -7.40 8.14
C SER A 83 18.29 -8.63 7.36
N ILE A 84 17.51 -9.72 7.42
CA ILE A 84 17.81 -10.95 6.68
C ILE A 84 17.82 -10.67 5.17
N TRP A 85 16.89 -9.86 4.68
CA TRP A 85 16.86 -9.47 3.28
C TRP A 85 18.12 -8.74 2.83
N TYR A 86 18.54 -7.69 3.55
CA TYR A 86 19.76 -6.95 3.17
C TYR A 86 21.02 -7.82 3.25
N ILE A 87 21.14 -8.68 4.27
CA ILE A 87 22.26 -9.63 4.37
C ILE A 87 22.27 -10.57 3.16
N LEU A 88 21.12 -11.15 2.81
CA LEU A 88 20.98 -12.03 1.65
C LEU A 88 21.40 -11.30 0.36
N ILE A 89 20.91 -10.07 0.15
CA ILE A 89 21.25 -9.29 -1.04
C ILE A 89 22.73 -8.97 -1.10
N ILE A 90 23.36 -8.59 0.02
CA ILE A 90 24.82 -8.34 0.05
C ILE A 90 25.58 -9.60 -0.36
N VAL A 91 25.25 -10.76 0.22
CA VAL A 91 25.91 -12.03 -0.11
C VAL A 91 25.70 -12.37 -1.59
N LEU A 92 24.48 -12.28 -2.10
CA LEU A 92 24.17 -12.60 -3.50
C LEU A 92 24.84 -11.60 -4.49
N MET A 93 24.94 -10.32 -4.12
CA MET A 93 25.64 -9.32 -4.93
C MET A 93 27.14 -9.65 -5.06
N LEU A 94 27.76 -10.17 -4.00
CA LEU A 94 29.16 -10.61 -4.02
C LEU A 94 29.36 -11.88 -4.87
N LEU A 95 28.36 -12.75 -4.96
CA LEU A 95 28.41 -13.97 -5.77
C LEU A 95 28.11 -13.70 -7.25
N ASN A 96 27.05 -12.96 -7.55
CA ASN A 96 26.66 -12.58 -8.90
C ASN A 96 25.79 -11.32 -8.88
N TRP A 97 26.44 -10.16 -8.98
CA TRP A 97 25.74 -8.86 -8.93
C TRP A 97 24.72 -8.67 -10.05
N LYS A 98 24.97 -9.20 -11.27
CA LYS A 98 24.06 -9.04 -12.41
C LYS A 98 22.74 -9.77 -12.17
N ALA A 99 22.83 -11.05 -11.79
CA ALA A 99 21.66 -11.85 -11.48
C ALA A 99 20.89 -11.26 -10.29
N THR A 100 21.61 -10.86 -9.24
CA THR A 100 20.99 -10.29 -8.04
C THR A 100 20.27 -8.97 -8.31
N LEU A 101 20.87 -8.11 -9.14
CA LEU A 101 20.27 -6.85 -9.55
C LEU A 101 18.93 -7.08 -10.28
N VAL A 102 18.92 -7.98 -11.26
CA VAL A 102 17.74 -8.25 -12.11
C VAL A 102 16.64 -9.02 -11.37
N VAL A 103 17.02 -10.01 -10.55
CA VAL A 103 16.06 -10.93 -9.92
C VAL A 103 15.51 -10.39 -8.60
N PHE A 104 16.26 -9.56 -7.88
CA PHE A 104 15.86 -9.13 -6.54
C PHE A 104 15.81 -7.62 -6.35
N VAL A 105 16.87 -6.89 -6.73
CA VAL A 105 16.94 -5.45 -6.46
C VAL A 105 15.94 -4.65 -7.30
N ILE A 106 15.95 -4.85 -8.63
CA ILE A 106 15.02 -4.16 -9.54
C ILE A 106 13.56 -4.47 -9.19
N PRO A 107 13.16 -5.74 -8.97
CA PRO A 107 11.80 -6.05 -8.53
C PRO A 107 11.39 -5.35 -7.24
N VAL A 108 12.27 -5.26 -6.22
CA VAL A 108 11.92 -4.55 -4.98
C VAL A 108 11.68 -3.06 -5.21
N ILE A 109 12.52 -2.42 -6.02
CA ILE A 109 12.34 -1.00 -6.37
C ILE A 109 11.02 -0.80 -7.12
N PHE A 110 10.77 -1.64 -8.12
CA PHE A 110 9.58 -1.59 -8.95
C PHE A 110 8.30 -1.82 -8.14
N THR A 111 8.26 -2.88 -7.33
CA THR A 111 7.09 -3.22 -6.52
C THR A 111 6.80 -2.13 -5.50
N ARG A 112 7.81 -1.63 -4.77
CA ARG A 112 7.63 -0.48 -3.86
C ARG A 112 7.07 0.75 -4.57
N PHE A 113 7.58 1.06 -5.77
CA PHE A 113 7.04 2.17 -6.56
C PHE A 113 5.58 1.95 -6.93
N MET A 114 5.24 0.78 -7.47
CA MET A 114 3.89 0.46 -7.93
C MET A 114 2.87 0.45 -6.78
N MET A 115 3.25 -0.05 -5.59
CA MET A 115 2.37 -0.05 -4.42
C MET A 115 2.09 1.38 -3.94
N MET A 116 3.10 2.24 -3.91
CA MET A 116 2.93 3.63 -3.51
C MET A 116 2.17 4.45 -4.57
N ALA A 117 2.36 4.14 -5.86
CA ALA A 117 1.54 4.69 -6.93
C ALA A 117 0.07 4.26 -6.81
N GLY A 118 -0.17 2.99 -6.44
CA GLY A 118 -1.50 2.45 -6.12
C GLY A 118 -2.15 3.22 -4.98
N ASN A 119 -1.49 3.32 -3.82
CA ASN A 119 -1.98 4.09 -2.67
C ASN A 119 -2.25 5.56 -3.03
N TRP A 120 -1.36 6.18 -3.80
CA TRP A 120 -1.53 7.55 -4.27
C TRP A 120 -2.80 7.74 -5.09
N ALA A 121 -3.03 6.86 -6.07
CA ALA A 121 -4.21 6.90 -6.93
C ALA A 121 -5.49 6.57 -6.14
N GLN A 122 -5.44 5.54 -5.31
CA GLN A 122 -6.53 5.07 -4.47
C GLN A 122 -7.02 6.14 -3.47
N HIS A 123 -6.12 7.03 -3.02
CA HIS A 123 -6.39 8.16 -2.13
C HIS A 123 -6.19 9.54 -2.81
N ALA A 124 -6.45 9.64 -4.12
CA ALA A 124 -6.27 10.90 -4.86
C ALA A 124 -7.36 11.94 -4.55
N PHE A 125 -8.58 11.51 -4.21
CA PHE A 125 -9.76 12.36 -4.06
C PHE A 125 -10.28 12.36 -2.61
N ILE A 126 -9.59 13.08 -1.73
CA ILE A 126 -9.96 13.18 -0.30
C ILE A 126 -10.83 14.40 -0.05
N ASP A 127 -12.01 14.20 0.53
CA ASP A 127 -12.85 15.27 1.10
C ASP A 127 -12.20 15.82 2.39
N LEU A 128 -11.72 17.05 2.33
CA LEU A 128 -11.08 17.72 3.47
C LEU A 128 -12.04 17.97 4.64
N ASN A 129 -13.36 17.98 4.41
CA ASN A 129 -14.35 18.15 5.48
C ASN A 129 -14.66 16.84 6.22
N ALA A 130 -14.31 15.69 5.62
CA ALA A 130 -14.57 14.37 6.18
C ALA A 130 -13.42 13.38 5.88
N PRO A 131 -12.16 13.70 6.22
CA PRO A 131 -10.99 12.91 5.81
C PRO A 131 -10.91 11.53 6.48
N ASN A 132 -11.62 11.35 7.59
CA ASN A 132 -11.72 10.08 8.31
C ASN A 132 -12.81 9.14 7.77
N ASN A 133 -13.62 9.60 6.82
CA ASN A 133 -14.65 8.78 6.21
C ASN A 133 -14.06 7.99 5.03
N CYS A 134 -13.99 6.66 5.15
CA CYS A 134 -13.46 5.78 4.10
C CYS A 134 -14.15 5.97 2.75
N PHE A 135 -15.44 6.32 2.75
CA PHE A 135 -16.21 6.58 1.53
C PHE A 135 -15.78 7.85 0.79
N ARG A 136 -15.05 8.74 1.46
CA ARG A 136 -14.68 10.07 0.97
C ARG A 136 -13.18 10.36 0.98
N ASN A 137 -12.38 9.46 1.54
CA ASN A 137 -10.91 9.55 1.53
C ASN A 137 -10.27 8.55 0.56
N SER A 138 -11.07 7.69 -0.06
CA SER A 138 -10.67 6.60 -0.93
C SER A 138 -11.61 6.53 -2.13
N ILE A 139 -11.19 5.83 -3.18
CA ILE A 139 -12.01 5.65 -4.40
C ILE A 139 -12.38 4.19 -4.62
N THR A 140 -13.39 3.97 -5.45
CA THR A 140 -13.65 2.66 -6.06
C THR A 140 -13.53 2.80 -7.57
N CYS A 141 -12.57 2.09 -8.17
CA CYS A 141 -12.29 2.09 -9.60
C CYS A 141 -12.59 0.70 -10.17
N ILE A 142 -13.78 0.55 -10.72
CA ILE A 142 -14.32 -0.73 -11.20
C ILE A 142 -14.41 -0.69 -12.74
N ASN A 143 -14.54 -1.85 -13.37
CA ASN A 143 -14.49 -2.03 -14.84
C ASN A 143 -13.16 -1.74 -15.55
N SER A 144 -12.10 -1.39 -14.83
CA SER A 144 -10.76 -1.27 -15.43
C SER A 144 -10.08 -2.61 -15.68
N SER A 145 -9.17 -2.68 -16.67
CA SER A 145 -8.30 -3.85 -16.84
C SER A 145 -7.41 -4.09 -15.62
N TYR A 146 -7.08 -3.03 -14.89
CA TYR A 146 -6.36 -3.09 -13.63
C TYR A 146 -7.14 -3.90 -12.60
N ASN A 147 -8.42 -3.57 -12.34
CA ASN A 147 -9.23 -4.25 -11.33
C ASN A 147 -9.32 -5.77 -11.58
N LYS A 148 -9.43 -6.17 -12.85
CA LYS A 148 -9.46 -7.59 -13.26
C LYS A 148 -8.11 -8.31 -13.04
N LYS A 149 -6.99 -7.63 -13.29
CA LYS A 149 -5.63 -8.21 -13.17
C LYS A 149 -5.10 -8.19 -11.74
N CYS A 150 -5.58 -7.25 -10.94
CA CYS A 150 -5.14 -7.02 -9.56
C CYS A 150 -6.16 -7.56 -8.55
N PHE A 151 -6.81 -8.69 -8.84
CA PHE A 151 -7.66 -9.39 -7.87
C PHE A 151 -8.68 -8.47 -7.19
N ASN A 152 -9.44 -7.67 -7.96
CA ASN A 152 -10.46 -6.75 -7.42
C ASN A 152 -9.93 -5.63 -6.48
N ASP A 153 -8.64 -5.28 -6.54
CA ASP A 153 -8.03 -4.19 -5.74
C ASP A 153 -8.62 -2.79 -6.03
N GLY A 154 -9.37 -2.63 -7.12
CA GLY A 154 -10.12 -1.41 -7.43
C GLY A 154 -11.28 -1.13 -6.48
N TYR A 155 -11.74 -2.11 -5.68
CA TYR A 155 -12.74 -1.92 -4.62
C TYR A 155 -12.11 -1.36 -3.31
N HIS A 156 -11.28 -0.32 -3.43
CA HIS A 156 -10.45 0.15 -2.31
C HIS A 156 -11.24 0.72 -1.12
N ILE A 157 -12.36 1.41 -1.37
CA ILE A 157 -13.27 1.83 -0.29
C ILE A 157 -13.74 0.61 0.52
N GLY A 158 -14.20 -0.45 -0.17
CA GLY A 158 -14.62 -1.70 0.45
C GLY A 158 -13.49 -2.38 1.22
N HIS A 159 -12.29 -2.38 0.66
CA HIS A 159 -11.07 -2.87 1.32
C HIS A 159 -10.74 -2.14 2.62
N HIS A 160 -10.91 -0.81 2.67
CA HIS A 160 -10.73 -0.04 3.91
C HIS A 160 -11.82 -0.30 4.95
N LEU A 161 -13.06 -0.54 4.52
CA LEU A 161 -14.19 -0.86 5.41
C LEU A 161 -14.09 -2.29 5.96
N HIS A 162 -13.63 -3.23 5.12
CA HIS A 162 -13.61 -4.66 5.38
C HIS A 162 -12.28 -5.30 4.96
N PRO A 163 -11.15 -4.96 5.62
CA PRO A 163 -9.80 -5.37 5.19
C PRO A 163 -9.54 -6.87 5.26
N SER A 164 -10.41 -7.63 5.93
CA SER A 164 -10.34 -9.09 6.03
C SER A 164 -11.22 -9.81 5.01
N MET A 165 -12.05 -9.09 4.24
CA MET A 165 -12.93 -9.68 3.24
C MET A 165 -12.11 -10.25 2.09
N HIS A 166 -12.48 -11.44 1.61
CA HIS A 166 -11.79 -12.00 0.46
C HIS A 166 -12.14 -11.19 -0.80
N TRP A 167 -11.15 -10.95 -1.65
CA TRP A 167 -11.30 -10.06 -2.81
C TRP A 167 -12.38 -10.51 -3.82
N THR A 168 -12.73 -11.80 -3.85
CA THR A 168 -13.85 -12.31 -4.67
C THR A 168 -15.23 -11.86 -4.17
N GLU A 169 -15.33 -11.46 -2.90
CA GLU A 169 -16.58 -11.04 -2.26
C GLU A 169 -16.80 -9.52 -2.34
N MET A 170 -15.74 -8.75 -2.61
CA MET A 170 -15.79 -7.29 -2.73
C MET A 170 -16.84 -6.77 -3.74
N PRO A 171 -17.03 -7.39 -4.93
CA PRO A 171 -18.08 -6.97 -5.85
C PRO A 171 -19.49 -7.12 -5.27
N VAL A 172 -19.72 -8.22 -4.55
CA VAL A 172 -21.03 -8.53 -3.94
C VAL A 172 -21.32 -7.56 -2.80
N ASP A 173 -20.32 -7.25 -1.97
CA ASP A 173 -20.45 -6.25 -0.91
C ASP A 173 -20.72 -4.85 -1.47
N PHE A 174 -20.01 -4.47 -2.53
CA PHE A 174 -20.23 -3.19 -3.21
C PHE A 174 -21.65 -3.06 -3.76
N GLU A 175 -22.18 -4.07 -4.45
CA GLU A 175 -23.54 -4.06 -4.98
C GLU A 175 -24.59 -3.90 -3.88
N LYS A 176 -24.43 -4.61 -2.75
CA LYS A 176 -25.34 -4.51 -1.59
C LYS A 176 -25.33 -3.13 -0.95
N ASN A 177 -24.21 -2.42 -1.00
CA ASN A 177 -24.02 -1.13 -0.35
C ASN A 177 -24.06 0.06 -1.31
N ILE A 178 -24.42 -0.13 -2.59
CA ILE A 178 -24.30 0.89 -3.64
C ILE A 178 -25.07 2.19 -3.34
N SER A 179 -26.16 2.11 -2.57
CA SER A 179 -26.95 3.24 -2.08
C SER A 179 -26.15 4.11 -1.10
N ARG A 180 -25.42 3.49 -0.17
CA ARG A 180 -24.56 4.18 0.79
C ARG A 180 -23.40 4.92 0.10
N TYR A 181 -22.79 4.29 -0.91
CA TYR A 181 -21.78 4.97 -1.74
C TYR A 181 -22.36 6.21 -2.46
N ALA A 182 -23.64 6.18 -2.86
CA ALA A 182 -24.29 7.32 -3.49
C ALA A 182 -24.61 8.44 -2.47
N GLU A 183 -25.12 8.07 -1.29
CA GLU A 183 -25.41 8.99 -0.18
C GLU A 183 -24.14 9.74 0.28
N GLU A 184 -23.04 9.02 0.42
CA GLU A 184 -21.75 9.57 0.82
C GLU A 184 -21.03 10.33 -0.31
N LYS A 185 -21.62 10.37 -1.51
CA LYS A 185 -21.04 10.97 -2.72
C LYS A 185 -19.64 10.43 -3.01
N SER A 186 -19.43 9.13 -2.80
CA SER A 186 -18.15 8.47 -3.02
C SER A 186 -17.70 8.57 -4.46
N HIS A 187 -16.40 8.79 -4.63
CA HIS A 187 -15.75 8.76 -5.94
C HIS A 187 -15.74 7.32 -6.46
N ARG A 188 -16.60 7.08 -7.44
CA ARG A 188 -16.71 5.82 -8.16
C ARG A 188 -16.37 6.08 -9.62
N PHE A 189 -15.35 5.41 -10.12
CA PHE A 189 -14.94 5.48 -11.52
C PHE A 189 -15.36 4.18 -12.20
N PRO A 190 -16.43 4.20 -12.99
CA PRO A 190 -16.91 3.02 -13.73
C PRO A 190 -16.25 2.86 -15.12
N GLU A 191 -15.24 3.66 -15.48
CA GLU A 191 -14.91 4.00 -16.87
C GLU A 191 -14.57 2.85 -17.85
N ALA A 192 -15.02 3.14 -19.08
CA ALA A 192 -14.94 2.49 -20.40
C ALA A 192 -15.71 1.17 -20.60
#